data_AF-A0A9P7UZ16-F1
#
_entry.id   AF-A0A9P7UZ16-F1
#
_cell.length_a   1.000
_cell.length_b   1.000
_cell.length_c   1.000
_cell.angle_alpha   90.00
_cell.angle_beta   90.00
_cell.angle_gamma   90.00
#
_symmetry.space_group_name_H-M   'P 1'
#
loop_
_entity.id
_entity.type
_entity.pdbx_description
1 polymer ?
#
loop_
_entity_poly.entity_id
_entity_poly.type
_entity_poly.pdbx_seq_one_letter_code
_entity_poly.pdbx_strand_id
1 'polypeptide(L)'
;MEPESLATPKKDAIRLKIPPRLYIVPGTAFFVGLSIGFVRGARQTGLRFLAENAHRPPRTIKGWYFYNKTKNYRMLYGGGKGAVREGSKLVGISLGWVGIEEGLRWAGYPWSETAEVGAGVGTAGLFCVVYRLAWKTTRQTMVLGLLIGSCMKALNAGKDLLITQ
;
A
#
# COMPACT_ATOMS: atom_id res chain seq x y z
N MET A 1 -24.09 -40.74 47.74
CA MET A 1 -24.73 -40.23 46.50
C MET A 1 -24.00 -38.94 46.16
N GLU A 2 -22.86 -39.07 45.47
CA GLU A 2 -22.01 -37.94 45.06
C GLU A 2 -22.43 -37.53 43.64
N PRO A 3 -22.68 -36.24 43.35
CA PRO A 3 -23.08 -35.82 42.01
C PRO A 3 -21.89 -35.88 41.04
N GLU A 4 -22.07 -36.68 39.99
CA GLU A 4 -21.16 -36.85 38.86
C GLU A 4 -20.80 -35.48 38.24
N SER A 5 -19.53 -35.09 38.35
CA SER A 5 -19.05 -33.80 37.84
C SER A 5 -19.14 -33.76 36.32
N LEU A 6 -19.97 -32.86 35.78
CA LEU A 6 -20.14 -32.63 34.35
C LEU A 6 -18.86 -32.05 33.73
N ALA A 7 -17.97 -32.93 33.24
CA ALA A 7 -16.83 -32.53 32.44
C ALA A 7 -17.33 -31.91 31.13
N THR A 8 -17.27 -30.58 31.03
CA THR A 8 -17.61 -29.87 29.80
C THR A 8 -16.57 -30.18 28.72
N PRO A 9 -16.96 -30.57 27.50
CA PRO A 9 -16.02 -30.91 26.44
C PRO A 9 -15.22 -29.65 26.06
N LYS A 10 -13.89 -29.75 26.17
CA LYS A 10 -12.97 -28.68 25.82
C LYS A 10 -13.11 -28.39 24.32
N LYS A 11 -13.67 -27.23 23.97
CA LYS A 11 -13.77 -26.78 22.56
C LYS A 11 -12.38 -26.75 21.93
N ASP A 12 -12.19 -27.53 20.88
CA ASP A 12 -11.02 -27.46 20.02
C ASP A 12 -10.98 -26.08 19.35
N ALA A 13 -10.10 -25.21 19.82
CA ALA A 13 -9.90 -23.90 19.24
C ALA A 13 -9.10 -24.05 17.94
N ILE A 14 -9.71 -23.74 16.81
CA ILE A 14 -9.02 -23.67 15.51
C ILE A 14 -7.98 -22.55 15.58
N ARG A 15 -6.71 -22.91 15.72
CA ARG A 15 -5.59 -21.96 15.75
C ARG A 15 -5.09 -21.71 14.33
N LEU A 16 -5.57 -20.64 13.70
CA LEU A 16 -5.05 -20.17 12.42
C LEU A 16 -3.67 -19.53 12.64
N LYS A 17 -2.59 -20.20 12.20
CA LYS A 17 -1.26 -19.58 12.10
C LYS A 17 -1.21 -18.72 10.83
N ILE A 18 -1.64 -17.47 10.93
CA ILE A 18 -1.51 -16.51 9.84
C ILE A 18 -0.08 -15.93 9.88
N PRO A 19 0.72 -16.06 8.80
CA PRO A 19 2.07 -15.53 8.78
C PRO A 19 2.06 -13.99 8.97
N PRO A 20 2.94 -13.43 9.81
CA PRO A 20 2.95 -12.01 10.15
C PRO A 20 2.99 -11.06 8.95
N ARG A 21 3.63 -11.50 7.86
CA ARG A 21 3.81 -10.71 6.64
C ARG A 21 2.48 -10.41 5.93
N LEU A 22 1.46 -11.27 6.09
CA LEU A 22 0.15 -11.09 5.46
C LEU A 22 -0.67 -9.92 6.04
N TYR A 23 -0.40 -9.47 7.26
CA TYR A 23 -1.11 -8.33 7.85
C TYR A 23 -0.22 -7.10 8.05
N ILE A 24 1.09 -7.29 8.33
CA ILE A 24 2.01 -6.16 8.54
C ILE A 24 2.23 -5.37 7.24
N VAL A 25 2.49 -6.06 6.11
CA VAL A 25 2.81 -5.37 4.85
C VAL A 25 1.60 -4.64 4.28
N PRO A 26 0.41 -5.25 4.17
CA PRO A 26 -0.77 -4.52 3.70
C PRO A 26 -1.22 -3.44 4.70
N GLY A 27 -1.08 -3.68 6.00
CA GLY A 27 -1.41 -2.70 7.03
C GLY A 27 -0.55 -1.44 6.95
N THR A 28 0.77 -1.59 6.79
CA THR A 28 1.68 -0.45 6.61
C THR A 28 1.43 0.27 5.29
N ALA A 29 1.24 -0.48 4.20
CA ALA A 29 0.92 0.10 2.90
C ALA A 29 -0.41 0.87 2.90
N PHE A 30 -1.40 0.42 3.68
CA PHE A 30 -2.65 1.12 3.89
C PHE A 30 -2.43 2.51 4.50
N PHE A 31 -1.65 2.63 5.58
CA PHE A 31 -1.39 3.93 6.20
C PHE A 31 -0.61 4.89 5.31
N VAL A 32 0.35 4.36 4.55
CA VAL A 32 1.09 5.15 3.55
C VAL A 32 0.13 5.63 2.45
N GLY A 33 -0.72 4.76 1.93
CA GLY A 33 -1.69 5.09 0.88
C GLY A 33 -2.77 6.04 1.35
N LEU A 34 -3.26 5.87 2.58
CA LEU A 34 -4.18 6.81 3.23
C LEU A 34 -3.57 8.21 3.29
N SER A 35 -2.32 8.33 3.75
CA SER A 35 -1.64 9.61 3.91
C SER A 35 -1.48 10.34 2.57
N ILE A 36 -0.97 9.63 1.56
CA ILE A 36 -0.78 10.17 0.21
C ILE A 36 -2.12 10.57 -0.42
N GLY A 37 -3.12 9.68 -0.31
CA GLY A 37 -4.46 9.91 -0.85
C GLY A 37 -5.17 11.08 -0.18
N PHE A 38 -5.01 11.22 1.14
CA PHE A 38 -5.58 12.32 1.91
C PHE A 38 -5.02 13.66 1.47
N VAL A 39 -3.70 13.79 1.45
CA VAL A 39 -3.03 15.06 1.07
C VAL A 39 -3.40 15.45 -0.36
N ARG A 40 -3.34 14.51 -1.31
CA ARG A 40 -3.70 14.77 -2.72
C ARG A 40 -5.17 15.14 -2.87
N GLY A 41 -6.08 14.41 -2.21
CA GLY A 41 -7.52 14.66 -2.28
C GLY A 41 -7.92 16.00 -1.64
N ALA A 42 -7.35 16.33 -0.49
CA ALA A 42 -7.59 17.59 0.21
C ALA A 42 -7.06 18.78 -0.62
N ARG A 43 -5.87 18.66 -1.20
CA ARG A 43 -5.30 19.72 -2.05
C ARG A 43 -6.14 19.96 -3.30
N GLN A 44 -6.58 18.90 -3.99
CA GLN A 44 -7.37 19.03 -5.20
C GLN A 44 -8.74 19.67 -4.93
N THR A 45 -9.42 19.28 -3.86
CA THR A 45 -10.71 19.87 -3.46
C THR A 45 -10.56 21.31 -2.97
N GLY A 46 -9.48 21.62 -2.25
CA GLY A 46 -9.14 22.98 -1.85
C GLY A 46 -8.94 23.90 -3.06
N LEU A 47 -8.17 23.47 -4.06
CA LEU A 47 -7.98 24.24 -5.30
C LEU A 47 -9.28 24.43 -6.08
N ARG A 48 -10.12 23.40 -6.18
CA ARG A 48 -11.45 23.51 -6.80
C ARG A 48 -12.34 24.51 -6.07
N PHE A 49 -12.37 24.47 -4.75
CA PHE A 49 -13.13 25.43 -3.94
C PHE A 49 -12.65 26.87 -4.15
N LEU A 50 -11.34 27.09 -4.23
CA LEU A 50 -10.76 28.40 -4.52
C LEU A 50 -11.13 28.89 -5.92
N ALA A 51 -11.08 28.01 -6.92
CA ALA A 51 -11.49 28.33 -8.29
C ALA A 51 -12.98 28.70 -8.37
N GLU A 52 -13.86 27.91 -7.74
CA GLU A 52 -15.30 28.17 -7.68
C GLU A 52 -15.62 29.50 -6.99
N ASN A 53 -14.85 29.88 -5.97
CA ASN A 53 -15.11 31.07 -5.15
C ASN A 53 -14.16 32.25 -5.42
N ALA A 54 -13.38 32.22 -6.50
CA ALA A 54 -12.45 33.30 -6.84
C ALA A 54 -13.16 34.67 -6.97
N HIS A 55 -14.43 34.66 -7.39
CA HIS A 55 -15.26 35.85 -7.55
C HIS A 55 -16.02 36.28 -6.27
N ARG A 56 -15.96 35.49 -5.18
CA ARG A 56 -16.66 35.76 -3.90
C ARG A 56 -15.69 35.80 -2.71
N PRO A 57 -14.72 36.73 -2.68
CA PRO A 57 -13.83 36.87 -1.53
C PRO A 57 -14.63 37.32 -0.28
N PRO A 58 -14.32 36.79 0.91
CA PRO A 58 -15.00 37.21 2.14
C PRO A 58 -14.68 38.68 2.45
N ARG A 59 -15.73 39.49 2.68
CA ARG A 59 -15.60 40.92 3.02
C ARG A 59 -15.83 41.24 4.50
N THR A 60 -16.33 40.27 5.27
CA THR A 60 -16.62 40.42 6.71
C THR A 60 -15.95 39.30 7.51
N ILE A 61 -15.67 39.54 8.79
CA ILE A 61 -15.06 38.54 9.69
C ILE A 61 -15.93 37.26 9.78
N LYS A 62 -17.25 37.43 9.93
CA LYS A 62 -18.21 36.32 9.95
C LYS A 62 -18.20 35.55 8.62
N GLY A 63 -18.13 36.24 7.49
CA GLY A 63 -18.01 35.63 6.17
C GLY A 63 -16.70 34.84 6.01
N TRP A 64 -15.58 35.37 6.49
CA TRP A 64 -14.28 34.69 6.47
C TRP A 64 -14.31 33.37 7.27
N TYR A 65 -14.97 33.35 8.43
CA TYR A 65 -15.13 32.13 9.21
C TYR A 65 -15.94 31.06 8.46
N PHE A 66 -17.12 31.41 7.95
CA PHE A 66 -17.95 30.44 7.21
C PHE A 66 -17.28 29.96 5.92
N TYR A 67 -16.53 30.83 5.26
CA TYR A 67 -15.73 30.48 4.09
C TYR A 67 -14.69 29.40 4.43
N ASN A 68 -13.86 29.63 5.45
CA ASN A 68 -12.83 28.67 5.86
C ASN A 68 -13.42 27.39 6.45
N LYS A 69 -14.52 27.49 7.20
CA LYS A 69 -15.26 26.34 7.70
C LYS A 69 -15.69 25.45 6.54
N THR A 70 -16.38 26.01 5.54
CA THR A 70 -16.87 25.29 4.36
C THR A 70 -15.72 24.69 3.55
N LYS A 71 -14.63 25.46 3.36
CA LYS A 71 -13.42 25.00 2.70
C LYS A 71 -12.84 23.76 3.41
N ASN A 72 -12.69 23.83 4.73
CA ASN A 72 -12.13 22.72 5.51
C ASN A 72 -13.01 21.47 5.46
N TYR A 73 -14.35 21.59 5.54
CA TYR A 73 -15.23 20.42 5.38
C TYR A 73 -15.12 19.77 4.00
N ARG A 74 -15.08 20.57 2.93
CA ARG A 74 -14.89 20.06 1.56
C ARG A 74 -13.52 19.40 1.39
N MET A 75 -12.47 19.98 1.98
CA MET A 75 -11.12 19.43 1.97
C MET A 75 -11.03 18.12 2.76
N LEU A 76 -11.66 18.03 3.93
CA LEU A 76 -11.71 16.80 4.74
C LEU A 76 -12.44 15.67 3.99
N TYR A 77 -13.58 15.98 3.38
CA TYR A 77 -14.33 14.99 2.58
C TYR A 77 -13.53 14.55 1.33
N GLY A 78 -12.93 15.50 0.62
CA GLY A 78 -12.06 15.23 -0.53
C GLY A 78 -10.82 14.41 -0.17
N GLY A 79 -10.19 14.75 0.95
CA GLY A 79 -9.08 14.01 1.53
C GLY A 79 -9.49 12.59 1.89
N GLY A 80 -10.60 12.40 2.63
CA GLY A 80 -11.11 11.08 2.99
C GLY A 80 -11.38 10.19 1.77
N LYS A 81 -12.04 10.73 0.74
CA LYS A 81 -12.27 10.00 -0.53
C LYS A 81 -10.96 9.62 -1.23
N GLY A 82 -9.99 10.53 -1.25
CA GLY A 82 -8.66 10.27 -1.80
C GLY A 82 -7.90 9.20 -1.01
N ALA A 83 -7.99 9.25 0.31
CA ALA A 83 -7.35 8.31 1.23
C ALA A 83 -7.86 6.89 1.02
N VAL A 84 -9.18 6.68 1.00
CA VAL A 84 -9.79 5.36 0.75
C VAL A 84 -9.39 4.82 -0.63
N ARG A 85 -9.39 5.68 -1.66
CA ARG A 85 -9.04 5.29 -3.03
C ARG A 85 -7.57 4.86 -3.16
N GLU A 86 -6.62 5.60 -2.61
CA GLU A 86 -5.20 5.25 -2.74
C GLU A 86 -4.78 4.16 -1.73
N GLY A 87 -5.34 4.19 -0.51
CA GLY A 87 -5.13 3.15 0.50
C GLY A 87 -5.57 1.77 0.02
N SER A 88 -6.77 1.65 -0.55
CA SER A 88 -7.27 0.36 -1.08
C SER A 88 -6.40 -0.21 -2.22
N LYS A 89 -5.90 0.65 -3.11
CA LYS A 89 -4.98 0.23 -4.17
C LYS A 89 -3.67 -0.33 -3.61
N LEU A 90 -3.04 0.37 -2.67
CA LEU A 90 -1.79 -0.08 -2.08
C LEU A 90 -1.96 -1.35 -1.25
N VAL A 91 -3.09 -1.51 -0.57
CA VAL A 91 -3.45 -2.78 0.09
C VAL A 91 -3.55 -3.92 -0.94
N GLY A 92 -4.26 -3.71 -2.05
CA GLY A 92 -4.37 -4.70 -3.12
C GLY A 92 -3.02 -5.12 -3.70
N ILE A 93 -2.13 -4.14 -3.97
CA ILE A 93 -0.75 -4.40 -4.42
C ILE A 93 0.01 -5.22 -3.39
N SER A 94 -0.07 -4.82 -2.12
CA SER A 94 0.68 -5.47 -1.05
C SER A 94 0.21 -6.89 -0.79
N LEU A 95 -1.10 -7.13 -0.83
CA LEU A 95 -1.67 -8.48 -0.71
C LEU A 95 -1.26 -9.36 -1.89
N GLY A 96 -1.32 -8.84 -3.12
CA GLY A 96 -0.88 -9.57 -4.30
C GLY A 96 0.61 -9.93 -4.23
N TRP A 97 1.44 -8.99 -3.77
CA TRP A 97 2.87 -9.22 -3.55
C TRP A 97 3.13 -10.33 -2.54
N VAL A 98 2.59 -10.20 -1.33
CA VAL A 98 2.82 -11.19 -0.26
C VAL A 98 2.23 -12.54 -0.64
N GLY A 99 1.08 -12.58 -1.32
CA GLY A 99 0.47 -13.81 -1.81
C GLY A 99 1.35 -14.54 -2.82
N ILE A 100 1.97 -13.81 -3.76
CA ILE A 100 2.93 -14.39 -4.70
C ILE A 100 4.17 -14.90 -3.96
N GLU A 101 4.77 -14.10 -3.08
CA GLU A 101 5.96 -14.52 -2.32
C GLU A 101 5.70 -15.79 -1.49
N GLU A 102 4.61 -15.84 -0.74
CA GLU A 102 4.27 -16.98 0.10
C GLU A 102 3.92 -18.22 -0.74
N GLY A 103 3.23 -18.03 -1.87
CA GLY A 103 2.96 -19.10 -2.82
C GLY A 103 4.22 -19.71 -3.42
N LEU A 104 5.20 -18.88 -3.80
CA LEU A 104 6.50 -19.36 -4.30
C LEU A 104 7.32 -20.06 -3.21
N ARG A 105 7.22 -19.63 -1.95
CA ARG A 105 7.85 -20.32 -0.81
C ARG A 105 7.26 -21.71 -0.61
N TRP A 106 5.94 -21.86 -0.71
CA TRP A 106 5.30 -23.18 -0.64
C TRP A 106 5.70 -24.09 -1.80
N ALA A 107 6.01 -23.53 -2.97
CA ALA A 107 6.50 -24.29 -4.13
C ALA A 107 7.98 -24.72 -4.03
N GLY A 108 8.70 -24.36 -2.96
CA GLY A 108 10.08 -24.81 -2.73
C GLY A 108 11.15 -24.11 -3.59
N TYR A 109 10.86 -22.94 -4.16
CA TYR A 109 11.80 -22.22 -5.02
C TYR A 109 12.93 -21.55 -4.18
N PRO A 110 14.22 -21.78 -4.48
CA PRO A 110 15.32 -21.15 -3.75
C PRO A 110 15.47 -19.68 -4.16
N TRP A 111 15.22 -18.77 -3.21
CA TRP A 111 15.21 -17.32 -3.45
C TRP A 111 16.62 -16.69 -3.58
N SER A 112 17.72 -17.39 -3.27
CA SER A 112 19.03 -16.74 -3.08
C SER A 112 19.63 -16.07 -4.32
N GLU A 113 19.49 -16.65 -5.52
CA GLU A 113 20.20 -16.15 -6.70
C GLU A 113 19.38 -15.24 -7.62
N THR A 114 18.05 -15.26 -7.50
CA THR A 114 17.12 -14.54 -8.38
C THR A 114 16.15 -13.63 -7.62
N ALA A 115 16.23 -13.57 -6.28
CA ALA A 115 15.33 -12.78 -5.45
C ALA A 115 15.26 -11.31 -5.86
N GLU A 116 16.38 -10.64 -6.14
CA GLU A 116 16.38 -9.20 -6.34
C GLU A 116 15.78 -8.81 -7.70
N VAL A 117 16.09 -9.59 -8.73
CA VAL A 117 15.53 -9.41 -10.07
C VAL A 117 14.05 -9.77 -10.08
N GLY A 118 13.70 -10.91 -9.46
CA GLY A 118 12.30 -11.30 -9.25
C GLY A 118 11.54 -10.26 -8.43
N ALA A 119 12.20 -9.63 -7.46
CA ALA A 119 11.57 -8.63 -6.63
C ALA A 119 11.29 -7.33 -7.41
N GLY A 120 12.26 -6.83 -8.17
CA GLY A 120 12.09 -5.64 -9.01
C GLY A 120 11.05 -5.84 -10.12
N VAL A 121 11.07 -6.99 -10.78
CA VAL A 121 10.10 -7.32 -11.84
C VAL A 121 8.71 -7.59 -11.27
N GLY A 122 8.62 -8.30 -10.14
CA GLY A 122 7.36 -8.59 -9.47
C GLY A 122 6.66 -7.32 -8.98
N THR A 123 7.40 -6.37 -8.40
CA THR A 123 6.83 -5.10 -7.92
C THR A 123 6.37 -4.25 -9.10
N ALA A 124 7.16 -4.19 -10.18
CA ALA A 124 6.76 -3.54 -11.42
C ALA A 124 5.50 -4.15 -12.04
N GLY A 125 5.41 -5.48 -12.09
CA GLY A 125 4.24 -6.20 -12.62
C GLY A 125 2.98 -5.92 -11.82
N LEU A 126 3.05 -6.04 -10.50
CA LEU A 126 1.94 -5.73 -9.59
C LEU A 126 1.49 -4.28 -9.71
N PHE A 127 2.43 -3.35 -9.80
CA PHE A 127 2.14 -1.94 -10.00
C PHE A 127 1.38 -1.71 -11.33
N CYS A 128 1.82 -2.34 -12.42
CA CYS A 128 1.18 -2.20 -13.72
C CYS A 128 -0.26 -2.75 -13.72
N VAL A 129 -0.48 -3.90 -13.08
CA VAL A 129 -1.81 -4.53 -12.99
C VAL A 129 -2.78 -3.65 -12.20
N VAL A 130 -2.37 -3.17 -11.01
CA VAL A 130 -3.27 -2.41 -10.13
C VAL A 130 -3.60 -1.03 -10.69
N TYR A 131 -2.63 -0.35 -11.29
CA TYR A 131 -2.87 0.95 -11.91
C TYR A 131 -3.44 0.84 -13.34
N ARG A 132 -3.64 -0.38 -13.87
CA ARG A 132 -4.12 -0.65 -15.24
C ARG A 132 -3.36 0.20 -16.26
N LEU A 133 -2.03 0.14 -16.19
CA LEU A 133 -1.16 0.95 -17.05
C LEU A 133 -1.28 0.52 -18.52
N ALA A 134 -1.17 1.49 -19.43
CA ALA A 134 -1.12 1.23 -20.86
C ALA A 134 0.12 0.40 -21.23
N TRP A 135 0.01 -0.43 -22.27
CA TRP A 135 1.05 -1.41 -22.66
C TRP A 135 2.45 -0.81 -22.83
N LYS A 136 2.55 0.42 -23.39
CA LYS A 136 3.82 1.13 -23.54
C LYS A 136 4.45 1.47 -22.18
N THR A 137 3.65 1.98 -21.25
CA THR A 137 4.09 2.33 -19.89
C THR A 137 4.41 1.07 -19.09
N THR A 138 3.65 -0.01 -19.26
CA THR A 138 3.94 -1.31 -18.65
C THR A 138 5.32 -1.82 -19.04
N ARG A 139 5.67 -1.78 -20.35
CA ARG A 139 7.02 -2.19 -20.81
C ARG A 139 8.12 -1.35 -20.15
N GLN A 140 7.93 -0.04 -20.03
CA GLN A 140 8.90 0.85 -19.39
C GLN A 140 9.08 0.53 -17.91
N THR A 141 7.98 0.36 -17.18
CA THR A 141 8.02 0.02 -15.75
C THR A 141 8.66 -1.35 -15.52
N MET A 142 8.40 -2.33 -16.40
CA MET A 142 9.03 -3.65 -16.33
C MET A 142 10.54 -3.60 -16.58
N VAL A 143 10.99 -2.81 -17.58
CA VAL A 143 12.43 -2.58 -17.82
C VAL A 143 13.08 -1.91 -16.63
N LEU A 144 12.42 -0.90 -16.04
CA LEU A 144 12.92 -0.23 -14.85
C LEU A 144 13.05 -1.20 -13.66
N GLY A 145 12.04 -2.06 -13.45
CA GLY A 145 12.08 -3.11 -12.42
C GLY A 145 13.24 -4.09 -12.61
N LEU A 146 13.49 -4.49 -13.86
CA LEU A 146 14.64 -5.33 -14.24
C LEU A 146 15.98 -4.65 -13.93
N LEU A 147 16.13 -3.38 -14.31
CA LEU A 147 17.35 -2.60 -14.09
C LEU A 147 17.65 -2.38 -12.60
N ILE A 148 16.62 -2.06 -11.81
CA ILE A 148 16.77 -1.89 -10.36
C ILE A 148 17.17 -3.22 -9.72
N GLY A 149 16.51 -4.32 -10.10
CA GLY A 149 16.83 -5.65 -9.60
C GLY A 149 18.24 -6.12 -9.96
N SER A 150 18.69 -5.87 -11.20
CA SER A 150 20.05 -6.23 -11.62
C SER A 150 21.13 -5.39 -10.94
N CYS A 151 20.87 -4.11 -10.71
CA CYS A 151 21.77 -3.23 -9.96
C CYS A 151 21.93 -3.70 -8.50
N MET A 152 20.81 -4.06 -7.84
CA MET A 152 20.83 -4.58 -6.48
C MET A 152 21.65 -5.87 -6.37
N LYS A 153 21.51 -6.77 -7.36
CA LYS A 153 22.31 -8.00 -7.44
C LYS A 153 23.80 -7.73 -7.58
N ALA A 154 24.19 -6.79 -8.44
CA ALA A 154 25.58 -6.40 -8.61
C ALA A 154 26.17 -5.84 -7.30
N LEU A 155 25.40 -5.04 -6.56
CA LEU A 155 25.81 -4.50 -5.26
C LEU A 155 26.02 -5.60 -4.20
N ASN A 156 25.10 -6.58 -4.12
CA ASN A 156 25.26 -7.67 -3.17
C ASN A 156 26.44 -8.58 -3.52
N ALA A 157 26.64 -8.90 -4.80
CA ALA A 157 27.84 -9.62 -5.25
C ALA A 157 29.14 -8.88 -4.88
N GLY A 158 29.17 -7.54 -5.04
CA GLY A 158 30.30 -6.72 -4.62
C GLY A 158 30.53 -6.75 -3.10
N LYS A 159 29.46 -6.68 -2.31
CA LYS A 159 29.53 -6.77 -0.85
C LYS A 159 30.07 -8.13 -0.40
N ASP A 160 29.62 -9.23 -1.01
CA ASP A 160 30.04 -10.58 -0.64
C ASP A 160 31.53 -10.81 -0.95
N LEU A 161 32.04 -10.20 -2.03
CA LEU A 161 33.48 -10.21 -2.34
C LEU A 161 34.31 -9.47 -1.28
N LEU A 162 33.82 -8.35 -0.74
CA LEU A 162 34.51 -7.56 0.29
C LEU A 162 34.52 -8.21 1.68
N ILE A 163 33.47 -8.98 2.02
CA ILE A 163 33.37 -9.67 3.33
C ILE A 163 34.25 -10.93 3.36
N THR A 164 34.56 -11.50 2.20
CA THR A 164 35.34 -12.75 2.08
C THR A 164 36.86 -12.50 2.06
N GLN A 165 37.31 -11.25 1.93
CA GLN A 165 38.72 -10.83 2.08
C GLN A 165 39.05 -10.45 3.52
#